data_AF-A0A4Q1HHU2-F1
#
_entry.id   AF-A0A4Q1HHU2-F1
#
_cell.length_a   1.000
_cell.length_b   1.000
_cell.length_c   1.000
_cell.angle_alpha   90.00
_cell.angle_beta   90.00
_cell.angle_gamma   90.00
#
_symmetry.space_group_name_H-M   'P 1'
#
loop_
_entity.id
_entity.type
_entity.pdbx_description
1 polymer ?
#
loop_
_entity_poly.entity_id
_entity_poly.type
_entity_poly.pdbx_seq_one_letter_code
_entity_poly.pdbx_strand_id
1 'polypeptide(L)'
;MRQDPRLPTACNVLRVLAYAQLQNNQPHNARILLAALDQLGHLDVRSRAMKALAELRDGAPGVALATLRDGADKGEEISLFHLIRAQAYMKQGQATLARAAMQRYISLRSQGAANATGT
;
A
#
# COMPACT_ATOMS: atom_id res chain seq x y z
N MET A 1 -29.02 7.59 -9.03
CA MET A 1 -28.32 7.65 -7.73
C MET A 1 -27.70 9.04 -7.61
N ARG A 2 -28.07 9.85 -6.62
CA ARG A 2 -27.43 11.16 -6.38
C ARG A 2 -26.05 10.91 -5.78
N GLN A 3 -25.00 11.41 -6.42
CA GLN A 3 -23.66 11.42 -5.82
C GLN A 3 -23.67 12.41 -4.64
N ASP A 4 -23.23 11.96 -3.45
CA ASP A 4 -23.04 12.87 -2.32
C ASP A 4 -21.84 13.78 -2.62
N PRO A 5 -22.02 15.10 -2.75
CA PRO A 5 -20.93 16.02 -3.09
C PRO A 5 -19.83 16.07 -2.03
N ARG A 6 -20.07 15.56 -0.81
CA ARG A 6 -19.09 15.53 0.28
C ARG A 6 -18.17 14.31 0.22
N LEU A 7 -18.51 13.31 -0.58
CA LEU A 7 -17.77 12.05 -0.64
C LEU A 7 -16.29 12.22 -1.01
N PRO A 8 -15.90 13.07 -1.99
CA PRO A 8 -14.49 13.29 -2.31
C PRO A 8 -13.71 13.88 -1.12
N THR A 9 -14.32 14.82 -0.39
CA THR A 9 -13.72 15.44 0.80
C THR A 9 -13.56 14.43 1.92
N ALA A 10 -14.59 13.62 2.19
CA ALA A 10 -14.53 12.57 3.21
C ALA A 10 -13.41 11.55 2.89
N CYS A 11 -13.27 11.14 1.62
CA CYS A 11 -12.20 10.24 1.19
C CYS A 11 -10.81 10.85 1.40
N ASN A 12 -10.63 12.15 1.12
CA ASN A 12 -9.36 12.83 1.39
C ASN A 12 -9.04 12.87 2.90
N VAL A 13 -10.04 13.16 3.74
CA VAL A 13 -9.88 13.15 5.21
C VAL A 13 -9.47 11.76 5.70
N LEU A 14 -10.11 10.70 5.22
CA LEU A 14 -9.75 9.32 5.57
C LEU A 14 -8.31 8.98 5.22
N ARG A 15 -7.82 9.38 4.03
CA ARG A 15 -6.42 9.15 3.63
C ARG A 15 -5.43 9.88 4.53
N VAL A 16 -5.69 11.15 4.83
CA VAL A 16 -4.80 11.96 5.68
C VAL A 16 -4.77 11.41 7.11
N LEU A 17 -5.94 11.06 7.67
CA LEU A 17 -6.01 10.45 8.99
C LEU A 17 -5.31 9.09 9.02
N ALA A 18 -5.51 8.23 8.02
CA ALA A 18 -4.82 6.93 7.96
C ALA A 18 -3.29 7.09 7.94
N TYR A 19 -2.80 8.08 7.18
CA TYR A 19 -1.38 8.42 7.19
C TYR A 19 -0.90 8.86 8.58
N ALA A 20 -1.63 9.77 9.23
CA ALA A 20 -1.29 10.23 10.58
C ALA A 20 -1.28 9.08 11.61
N GLN A 21 -2.24 8.15 11.52
CA GLN A 21 -2.26 6.96 12.37
C GLN A 21 -1.03 6.06 12.17
N LEU A 22 -0.55 5.89 10.92
CA LEU A 22 0.69 5.15 10.64
C LEU A 22 1.95 5.84 11.18
N GLN A 23 2.00 7.17 11.13
CA GLN A 23 3.10 7.95 11.72
C GLN A 23 3.13 7.79 13.24
N ASN A 24 1.95 7.72 13.86
CA ASN A 24 1.79 7.53 15.31
C ASN A 24 1.89 6.06 15.76
N ASN A 25 2.38 5.16 14.91
CA ASN A 25 2.50 3.72 15.18
C ASN A 25 1.16 3.07 15.62
N GLN A 26 0.05 3.51 15.05
CA GLN A 26 -1.29 2.94 15.22
C GLN A 26 -1.75 2.23 13.93
N PRO A 27 -1.10 1.12 13.54
CA PRO A 27 -1.38 0.46 12.27
C PRO A 27 -2.81 -0.09 12.19
N HIS A 28 -3.36 -0.55 13.31
CA HIS A 28 -4.75 -1.01 13.38
C HIS A 28 -5.76 0.07 12.96
N ASN A 29 -5.63 1.27 13.53
CA ASN A 29 -6.52 2.40 13.23
C ASN A 29 -6.36 2.87 11.77
N ALA A 30 -5.13 2.91 11.27
CA ALA A 30 -4.89 3.20 9.86
C ALA A 30 -5.55 2.17 8.94
N ARG A 31 -5.46 0.88 9.27
CA ARG A 31 -6.09 -0.21 8.51
C ARG A 31 -7.61 -0.05 8.45
N ILE A 32 -8.27 0.31 9.56
CA ILE A 32 -9.72 0.57 9.60
C ILE A 32 -10.10 1.70 8.64
N LEU A 33 -9.40 2.83 8.70
CA LEU A 33 -9.69 4.00 7.84
C LEU A 33 -9.50 3.67 6.35
N LEU A 34 -8.48 2.88 6.02
CA LEU A 34 -8.20 2.47 4.64
C LEU A 34 -9.16 1.38 4.15
N ALA A 35 -9.64 0.50 5.03
CA ALA A 35 -10.70 -0.45 4.70
C ALA A 35 -12.03 0.28 4.40
N ALA A 36 -12.34 1.34 5.15
CA ALA A 36 -13.50 2.18 4.84
C ALA A 36 -13.34 2.85 3.46
N LEU A 37 -12.17 3.38 3.14
CA LEU A 37 -11.88 3.97 1.82
C LEU A 37 -12.03 2.96 0.66
N ASP A 38 -11.64 1.71 0.89
CA ASP A 38 -11.79 0.60 -0.05
C ASP A 38 -13.26 0.21 -0.27
N GLN A 39 -14.05 0.13 0.79
CA GLN A 39 -15.49 -0.11 0.72
C GLN A 39 -16.24 1.00 -0.03
N LEU A 40 -15.72 2.23 0.02
CA LEU A 40 -16.25 3.37 -0.74
C LEU A 40 -15.78 3.38 -2.21
N GLY A 41 -14.92 2.44 -2.63
CA GLY A 41 -14.39 2.36 -4.00
C GLY A 41 -13.36 3.44 -4.34
N HIS A 42 -12.77 4.09 -3.33
CA HIS A 42 -11.86 5.24 -3.50
C HIS A 42 -10.41 4.94 -3.07
N LEU A 43 -10.04 3.65 -3.03
CA LEU A 43 -8.70 3.17 -2.71
C LEU A 43 -7.80 3.20 -3.95
N ASP A 44 -7.11 4.33 -4.14
CA ASP A 44 -6.05 4.47 -5.15
C ASP A 44 -4.81 3.62 -4.83
N VAL A 45 -3.90 3.51 -5.80
CA VAL A 45 -2.68 2.68 -5.70
C VAL A 45 -1.80 3.02 -4.50
N ARG A 46 -1.70 4.31 -4.12
CA ARG A 46 -0.90 4.75 -2.97
C ARG A 46 -1.59 4.39 -1.65
N SER A 47 -2.90 4.58 -1.59
CA SER A 47 -3.72 4.22 -0.44
C SER A 47 -3.76 2.70 -0.25
N ARG A 48 -3.70 1.92 -1.34
CA ARG A 48 -3.54 0.47 -1.30
C ARG A 48 -2.19 0.05 -0.73
N ALA A 49 -1.09 0.67 -1.15
CA ALA A 49 0.21 0.46 -0.52
C ALA A 49 0.16 0.80 0.99
N MET A 50 -0.49 1.90 1.36
CA MET A 50 -0.68 2.30 2.74
C MET A 50 -1.48 1.26 3.54
N LYS A 51 -2.53 0.68 2.94
CA LYS A 51 -3.38 -0.36 3.55
C LYS A 51 -2.57 -1.62 3.82
N ALA A 52 -1.82 -2.09 2.81
CA ALA A 52 -0.94 -3.25 2.95
C ALA A 52 0.16 -3.01 4.01
N LEU A 53 0.73 -1.81 4.08
CA LEU A 53 1.71 -1.47 5.12
C LEU A 53 1.08 -1.48 6.52
N ALA A 54 -0.15 -0.97 6.66
CA ALA A 54 -0.89 -1.02 7.91
C ALA A 54 -1.17 -2.47 8.34
N GLU A 55 -1.66 -3.32 7.43
CA GLU A 55 -1.87 -4.76 7.67
C GLU A 55 -0.58 -5.47 8.10
N LEU A 56 0.54 -5.16 7.43
CA LEU A 56 1.84 -5.72 7.76
C LEU A 56 2.31 -5.32 9.18
N ARG A 57 2.14 -4.04 9.54
CA ARG A 57 2.51 -3.51 10.86
C ARG A 57 1.55 -3.96 11.96
N ASP A 58 0.30 -4.28 11.62
CA ASP A 58 -0.72 -4.87 12.50
C ASP A 58 -0.55 -6.41 12.66
N GLY A 59 0.54 -6.98 12.14
CA GLY A 59 0.86 -8.41 12.31
C GLY A 59 0.16 -9.35 11.33
N ALA A 60 -0.43 -8.84 10.25
CA ALA A 60 -1.13 -9.62 9.24
C ALA A 60 -0.40 -9.63 7.87
N PRO A 61 0.82 -10.20 7.78
CA PRO A 61 1.60 -10.19 6.54
C PRO A 61 0.91 -10.91 5.37
N GLY A 62 0.11 -11.95 5.64
CA GLY A 62 -0.65 -12.65 4.59
C GLY A 62 -1.74 -11.77 3.97
N VAL A 63 -2.43 -10.97 4.80
CA VAL A 63 -3.45 -10.02 4.33
C VAL A 63 -2.79 -8.92 3.51
N ALA A 64 -1.64 -8.40 3.96
CA ALA A 64 -0.86 -7.41 3.21
C ALA A 64 -0.48 -7.92 1.80
N LEU A 65 -0.04 -9.18 1.68
CA LEU A 65 0.26 -9.78 0.39
C LEU A 65 -0.97 -9.89 -0.51
N ALA A 66 -2.12 -10.27 0.04
CA ALA A 66 -3.38 -10.34 -0.71
C ALA A 66 -3.81 -8.96 -1.21
N THR A 67 -3.78 -7.93 -0.36
CA THR A 67 -4.08 -6.53 -0.74
C THR A 67 -3.21 -6.05 -1.90
N LEU A 68 -1.92 -6.40 -1.92
CA LEU A 68 -1.00 -6.04 -3.01
C LEU A 68 -1.19 -6.88 -4.27
N ARG A 69 -1.69 -8.12 -4.17
CA ARG A 69 -2.06 -8.95 -5.32
C ARG A 69 -3.30 -8.39 -6.00
N ASP A 70 -4.34 -8.07 -5.22
CA ASP A 70 -5.55 -7.43 -5.73
C ASP A 70 -5.23 -6.07 -6.39
N GLY A 71 -4.22 -5.37 -5.87
CA GLY A 71 -3.43 -4.33 -6.55
C GLY A 71 -3.06 -4.65 -8.00
N ALA A 72 -2.11 -5.56 -8.14
CA ALA A 72 -1.53 -5.95 -9.40
C ALA A 72 -2.57 -6.50 -10.39
N ASP A 73 -3.56 -7.26 -9.92
CA ASP A 73 -4.63 -7.82 -10.75
C ASP A 73 -5.50 -6.71 -11.39
N LYS A 74 -5.58 -5.53 -10.76
CA LYS A 74 -6.25 -4.33 -11.33
C LYS A 74 -5.32 -3.48 -12.20
N GLY A 75 -4.10 -3.92 -12.48
CA GLY A 75 -3.08 -3.15 -13.19
C GLY A 75 -2.46 -2.02 -12.35
N GLU A 76 -2.73 -2.00 -11.04
CA GLU A 76 -2.12 -1.04 -10.12
C GLU A 76 -0.83 -1.64 -9.56
N GLU A 77 0.33 -1.18 -10.02
CA GLU A 77 1.60 -1.60 -9.44
C GLU A 77 2.59 -0.43 -9.39
N ILE A 78 3.15 -0.21 -8.20
CA ILE A 78 4.21 0.78 -7.96
C ILE A 78 5.37 0.10 -7.24
N SER A 79 6.55 0.68 -7.34
CA SER A 79 7.77 0.12 -6.71
C SER A 79 7.57 -0.22 -5.23
N LEU A 80 6.83 0.61 -4.48
CA LEU A 80 6.52 0.38 -3.06
C LEU A 80 5.81 -0.96 -2.78
N PHE A 81 5.04 -1.51 -3.71
CA PHE A 81 4.42 -2.82 -3.54
C PHE A 81 5.47 -3.91 -3.33
N HIS A 82 6.57 -3.86 -4.08
CA HIS A 82 7.64 -4.84 -3.96
C HIS A 82 8.40 -4.72 -2.64
N LEU A 83 8.59 -3.51 -2.12
CA LEU A 83 9.17 -3.31 -0.80
C LEU A 83 8.29 -3.93 0.30
N ILE A 84 6.98 -3.69 0.25
CA ILE A 84 6.05 -4.24 1.24
C ILE A 84 5.95 -5.76 1.12
N ARG A 85 5.90 -6.32 -0.10
CA ARG A 85 5.98 -7.77 -0.35
C ARG A 85 7.25 -8.37 0.26
N ALA A 86 8.41 -7.72 0.07
CA ALA A 86 9.66 -8.19 0.65
C ALA A 86 9.58 -8.24 2.18
N GLN A 87 9.08 -7.19 2.83
CA GLN A 87 8.92 -7.15 4.28
C GLN A 87 7.91 -8.19 4.80
N ALA A 88 6.81 -8.42 4.07
CA ALA A 88 5.83 -9.45 4.41
C ALA A 88 6.43 -10.86 4.32
N TYR A 89 7.15 -11.17 3.23
CA TYR A 89 7.86 -12.44 3.09
C TYR A 89 8.92 -12.64 4.16
N MET A 90 9.66 -11.60 4.56
CA MET A 90 10.60 -11.68 5.68
C MET A 90 9.89 -12.05 6.98
N LYS A 91 8.75 -11.42 7.30
CA LYS A 91 7.97 -11.76 8.51
C LYS A 91 7.42 -13.18 8.49
N GLN A 92 7.24 -13.77 7.32
CA GLN A 92 6.82 -15.17 7.15
C GLN A 92 7.99 -16.17 7.08
N GLY A 93 9.25 -15.71 7.21
CA GLY A 93 10.43 -16.57 7.09
C GLY A 93 10.77 -16.99 5.65
N GLN A 94 10.12 -16.40 4.65
CA GLN A 94 10.28 -16.73 3.23
C GLN A 94 11.43 -15.94 2.59
N ALA A 95 12.67 -16.21 3.04
CA ALA A 95 13.85 -15.42 2.68
C ALA A 95 14.12 -15.30 1.17
N THR A 96 13.89 -16.37 0.40
CA THR A 96 14.09 -16.36 -1.06
C THR A 96 13.13 -15.41 -1.76
N LEU A 97 11.84 -15.46 -1.39
CA LEU A 97 10.81 -14.57 -1.94
C LEU A 97 11.02 -13.13 -1.52
N ALA A 98 11.44 -12.91 -0.27
CA ALA A 98 11.82 -11.58 0.23
C ALA A 98 12.94 -10.95 -0.61
N ARG A 99 14.00 -11.73 -0.89
CA ARG A 99 15.14 -11.27 -1.71
C ARG A 99 14.69 -10.91 -3.13
N ALA A 100 13.91 -11.77 -3.77
CA ALA A 100 13.39 -11.53 -5.12
C ALA A 100 12.54 -10.25 -5.18
N ALA A 101 11.65 -10.05 -4.21
CA ALA A 101 10.83 -8.85 -4.13
C ALA A 101 11.68 -7.58 -3.90
N MET A 102 12.70 -7.65 -3.05
CA MET A 102 13.61 -6.52 -2.80
C MET A 102 14.43 -6.15 -4.05
N GLN A 103 14.93 -7.14 -4.79
CA GLN A 103 15.62 -6.91 -6.05
C GLN A 103 14.72 -6.17 -7.05
N ARG A 104 13.45 -6.60 -7.17
CA ARG A 104 12.48 -5.92 -8.04
C ARG A 104 12.23 -4.47 -7.62
N TYR A 105 12.11 -4.20 -6.31
CA TYR A 105 11.99 -2.83 -5.79
C TYR A 105 13.20 -1.97 -6.20
N ILE A 106 14.42 -2.48 -6.00
CA ILE A 106 15.66 -1.75 -6.32
C ILE A 106 15.72 -1.43 -7.82
N SER A 107 15.44 -2.41 -8.69
CA SER A 107 15.45 -2.22 -10.15
C SER A 107 14.45 -1.15 -10.61
N LEU A 108 13.24 -1.14 -10.04
CA LEU A 108 12.23 -0.13 -10.40
C LEU A 108 12.57 1.26 -9.86
N ARG A 109 13.17 1.34 -8.67
CA ARG A 109 13.64 2.60 -8.09
C ARG A 109 14.78 3.21 -8.91
N SER A 110 15.73 2.40 -9.36
CA SER A 110 16.85 2.89 -10.18
C SER A 110 16.37 3.36 -11.56
N GLN A 111 15.42 2.67 -12.18
CA GLN A 111 14.78 3.11 -13.43
C GLN A 111 14.05 4.46 -13.28
N GLY A 112 13.30 4.63 -12.18
CA GLY A 112 12.64 5.91 -11.89
C GLY A 112 13.62 7.08 -11.68
N ALA A 113 14.78 6.81 -11.06
CA ALA A 113 15.83 7.81 -10.90
C ALA A 113 16.53 8.17 -12.22
N ALA A 114 16.83 7.17 -13.07
CA ALA A 114 17.47 7.37 -14.36
C ALA A 114 16.59 8.19 -15.33
N ASN A 115 15.28 7.95 -15.32
CA ASN A 115 14.33 8.71 -16.15
C ASN A 115 14.19 10.18 -15.69
N ALA A 116 14.45 10.48 -14.42
CA ALA A 116 14.37 11.84 -13.89
C ALA A 116 15.61 12.71 -14.19
N THR A 117 16.74 12.07 -14.53
CA THR A 117 18.01 12.75 -14.90
C THR A 117 18.24 12.81 -16.41
N GLY A 118 17.32 12.26 -17.21
CA GLY A 118 17.41 12.17 -18.68
C GLY A 118 16.66 13.25 -19.45
N THR A 119 16.34 14.39 -18.82
CA THR A 119 15.74 15.60 -19.44
C THR A 119 16.61 16.80 -19.12
#